data_AF-A0A959VP52-F1
#
_entry.id   AF-A0A959VP52-F1
#
_cell.length_a   1.000
_cell.length_b   1.000
_cell.length_c   1.000
_cell.angle_alpha   90.00
_cell.angle_beta   90.00
_cell.angle_gamma   90.00
#
_symmetry.space_group_name_H-M   'P 1'
#
loop_
_entity.id
_entity.type
_entity.pdbx_description
1 polymer ?
#
loop_
_entity_poly.entity_id
_entity_poly.type
_entity_poly.pdbx_seq_one_letter_code
_entity_poly.pdbx_strand_id
1 'polypeptide(L)'
;MDSRYLRPTALLNFDNPRLREILARHNWETVPEHERIGAVYEFVRDEIPFGYNSSDDLPASAVLADGYGQCNTKTTLLMALLRGSGVGCRLHGATIDKELQHGVMVRPLYWFAPASIIHTWAEVLVGGRLVGLEGVILDAAYLSG
;
A
#
# COMPACT_ATOMS: atom_id res chain seq x y z
N MET A 1 23.25 0.50 -1.92
CA MET A 1 21.82 0.28 -1.64
C MET A 1 21.65 -1.17 -1.24
N ASP A 2 21.08 -1.47 -0.06
CA ASP A 2 20.93 -2.86 0.38
C ASP A 2 19.87 -3.54 -0.52
N SER A 3 20.31 -4.55 -1.28
CA SER A 3 19.47 -5.27 -2.25
C SER A 3 18.20 -5.86 -1.63
N ARG A 4 18.14 -6.04 -0.30
CA ARG A 4 16.96 -6.59 0.40
C ARG A 4 15.67 -5.79 0.16
N TYR A 5 15.76 -4.49 -0.10
CA TYR A 5 14.59 -3.62 -0.28
C TYR A 5 14.02 -3.62 -1.70
N LEU A 6 14.68 -4.33 -2.61
CA LEU A 6 14.24 -4.52 -4.00
C LEU A 6 13.89 -5.97 -4.31
N ARG A 7 14.13 -6.91 -3.37
CA ARG A 7 13.85 -8.33 -3.59
C ARG A 7 12.36 -8.64 -3.43
N PRO A 8 11.85 -9.62 -4.20
CA PRO A 8 10.52 -10.17 -3.98
C PRO A 8 10.45 -10.88 -2.62
N THR A 9 9.25 -10.95 -2.07
CA THR A 9 8.92 -11.76 -0.89
C THR A 9 7.63 -12.53 -1.19
N ALA A 10 7.20 -13.41 -0.26
CA ALA A 10 5.92 -14.11 -0.41
C ALA A 10 4.74 -13.13 -0.60
N LEU A 11 4.73 -12.02 0.14
CA LEU A 11 3.69 -10.98 0.03
C LEU A 11 3.94 -10.03 -1.14
N LEU A 12 5.20 -9.63 -1.35
CA LEU A 12 5.60 -8.68 -2.40
C LEU A 12 6.06 -9.44 -3.65
N ASN A 13 5.16 -10.26 -4.19
CA ASN A 13 5.45 -11.20 -5.27
C ASN A 13 5.34 -10.55 -6.67
N PHE A 14 6.00 -9.40 -6.87
CA PHE A 14 5.92 -8.59 -8.10
C PHE A 14 6.46 -9.28 -9.36
N ASP A 15 7.13 -10.43 -9.22
CA ASP A 15 7.47 -11.32 -10.35
C ASP A 15 6.27 -12.07 -10.93
N ASN A 16 5.11 -12.06 -10.24
CA ASN A 16 3.89 -12.66 -10.73
C ASN A 16 3.48 -12.02 -12.08
N PRO A 17 3.06 -12.81 -13.10
CA PRO A 17 2.70 -12.30 -14.41
C PRO A 17 1.67 -11.16 -14.40
N ARG A 18 0.69 -11.17 -13.48
CA ARG A 18 -0.32 -10.11 -13.37
C ARG A 18 0.27 -8.77 -12.95
N LEU A 19 1.21 -8.80 -12.00
CA LEU A 19 1.89 -7.59 -11.54
C LEU A 19 2.86 -7.10 -12.60
N ARG A 20 3.58 -8.01 -13.28
CA ARG A 20 4.43 -7.66 -14.43
C ARG A 20 3.65 -7.00 -15.56
N GLU A 21 2.42 -7.45 -15.81
CA GLU A 21 1.55 -6.85 -16.82
C GLU A 21 1.18 -5.40 -16.46
N ILE A 22 0.81 -5.13 -15.20
CA ILE A 22 0.52 -3.77 -14.72
C ILE A 22 1.79 -2.90 -14.80
N LEU A 23 2.92 -3.40 -14.31
CA LEU A 23 4.20 -2.69 -14.36
C LEU A 23 4.58 -2.32 -15.80
N ALA A 24 4.44 -3.25 -16.75
CA ALA A 24 4.72 -3.02 -18.16
C ALA A 24 3.72 -2.07 -18.82
N ARG A 25 2.43 -2.18 -18.49
CA ARG A 25 1.37 -1.32 -19.03
C ARG A 25 1.56 0.14 -18.64
N HIS A 26 1.95 0.40 -17.40
CA HIS A 26 2.19 1.76 -16.91
C HIS A 26 3.61 2.26 -17.19
N ASN A 27 4.54 1.36 -17.50
CA ASN A 27 5.94 1.66 -17.81
C ASN A 27 6.62 2.55 -16.76
N TRP A 28 6.29 2.32 -15.48
CA TRP A 28 6.76 3.15 -14.37
C TRP A 28 8.29 3.16 -14.24
N GLU A 29 8.97 2.10 -14.67
CA GLU A 29 10.43 1.99 -14.63
C GLU A 29 11.16 3.07 -15.44
N THR A 30 10.51 3.72 -16.40
CA THR A 30 11.10 4.82 -17.19
C THR A 30 10.74 6.21 -16.67
N VAL A 31 9.80 6.30 -15.73
CA VAL A 31 9.33 7.57 -15.15
C VAL A 31 10.33 8.05 -14.08
N PRO A 32 10.68 9.34 -13.96
CA PRO A 32 11.55 9.83 -12.89
C PRO A 32 11.10 9.37 -11.50
N GLU A 33 12.05 9.03 -10.60
CA GLU A 33 11.77 8.35 -9.32
C GLU A 33 10.63 9.00 -8.51
N HIS A 34 10.63 10.32 -8.36
CA HIS A 34 9.60 11.04 -7.61
C HIS A 34 8.20 10.91 -8.26
N GLU A 35 8.11 11.13 -9.57
CA GLU A 35 6.86 11.02 -10.33
C GLU A 35 6.35 9.58 -10.35
N ARG A 36 7.27 8.61 -10.44
CA ARG A 36 6.97 7.18 -10.38
C ARG A 36 6.31 6.79 -9.06
N ILE A 37 6.86 7.26 -7.95
CA ILE A 37 6.30 7.02 -6.61
C ILE A 37 4.88 7.58 -6.53
N GLY A 38 4.68 8.82 -6.99
CA GLY A 38 3.37 9.44 -7.06
C GLY A 38 2.38 8.64 -7.89
N ALA A 39 2.76 8.26 -9.11
CA ALA A 39 1.89 7.52 -10.03
C ALA A 39 1.50 6.13 -9.50
N VAL A 40 2.44 5.42 -8.86
CA VAL A 40 2.16 4.12 -8.21
C VAL A 40 1.22 4.30 -7.01
N TYR A 41 1.44 5.35 -6.22
CA TYR A 41 0.58 5.69 -5.09
C TYR A 41 -0.85 6.01 -5.54
N GLU A 42 -1.00 6.87 -6.55
CA GLU A 42 -2.28 7.27 -7.12
C GLU A 42 -3.03 6.07 -7.68
N PHE A 43 -2.34 5.18 -8.42
CA PHE A 43 -2.94 3.94 -8.92
C PHE A 43 -3.53 3.10 -7.78
N VAL A 44 -2.78 2.84 -6.71
CA VAL A 44 -3.30 2.01 -5.60
C VAL A 44 -4.39 2.75 -4.82
N ARG A 45 -4.29 4.07 -4.67
CA ARG A 45 -5.32 4.86 -3.98
C ARG A 45 -6.64 4.83 -4.74
N ASP A 46 -6.60 5.14 -6.04
CA ASP A 46 -7.79 5.49 -6.84
C ASP A 46 -8.33 4.33 -7.67
N GLU A 47 -7.47 3.42 -8.17
CA GLU A 47 -7.88 2.30 -9.04
C GLU A 47 -8.16 0.99 -8.27
N ILE A 48 -7.79 0.94 -6.99
CA ILE A 48 -8.04 -0.21 -6.12
C ILE A 48 -9.00 0.23 -5.01
N PRO A 49 -10.33 0.09 -5.17
CA PRO A 49 -11.30 0.52 -4.17
C PRO A 49 -11.06 -0.07 -2.78
N PHE A 50 -11.53 0.63 -1.75
CA PHE A 50 -11.51 0.12 -0.39
C PHE A 50 -12.48 -1.06 -0.23
N GLY A 51 -12.01 -2.15 0.40
CA GLY A 51 -12.84 -3.31 0.74
C GLY A 51 -12.11 -4.30 1.64
N TYR A 52 -12.85 -5.13 2.36
CA TYR A 52 -12.27 -6.11 3.28
C TYR A 52 -11.95 -7.41 2.55
N ASN A 53 -10.66 -7.72 2.38
CA ASN A 53 -10.23 -9.00 1.82
C ASN A 53 -10.49 -10.15 2.82
N SER A 54 -10.39 -11.38 2.33
CA SER A 54 -10.54 -12.59 3.15
C SER A 54 -9.46 -12.76 4.23
N SER A 55 -8.28 -12.14 4.02
CA SER A 55 -7.16 -12.15 4.96
C SER A 55 -6.26 -10.92 4.77
N ASP A 56 -5.51 -10.57 5.81
CA ASP A 56 -4.55 -9.46 5.82
C ASP A 56 -3.21 -9.81 5.15
N ASP A 57 -2.87 -11.10 5.09
CA ASP A 57 -1.61 -11.64 4.60
C ASP A 57 -1.66 -12.10 3.14
N LEU A 58 -2.59 -11.53 2.36
CA LEU A 58 -2.68 -11.84 0.94
C LEU A 58 -1.46 -11.33 0.17
N PRO A 59 -0.93 -12.12 -0.77
CA PRO A 59 0.11 -11.64 -1.67
C PRO A 59 -0.44 -10.55 -2.59
N ALA A 60 0.42 -9.61 -2.99
CA ALA A 60 0.06 -8.47 -3.85
C ALA A 60 -0.68 -8.91 -5.12
N SER A 61 -0.30 -10.04 -5.72
CA SER A 61 -0.98 -10.56 -6.91
C SER A 61 -2.42 -10.99 -6.65
N ALA A 62 -2.74 -11.45 -5.43
CA ALA A 62 -4.09 -11.80 -5.02
C ALA A 62 -4.92 -10.54 -4.71
N VAL A 63 -4.32 -9.54 -4.04
CA VAL A 63 -4.99 -8.24 -3.83
C VAL A 63 -5.36 -7.58 -5.16
N LEU A 64 -4.43 -7.59 -6.12
CA LEU A 64 -4.71 -7.10 -7.48
C LEU A 64 -5.79 -7.93 -8.19
N ALA A 65 -5.87 -9.23 -7.91
CA ALA A 65 -6.89 -10.12 -8.48
C ALA A 65 -8.29 -9.84 -7.94
N ASP A 66 -8.39 -9.60 -6.63
CA ASP A 66 -9.61 -9.23 -5.94
C ASP A 66 -10.13 -7.88 -6.46
N GLY A 67 -9.20 -6.99 -6.86
CA GLY A 67 -9.52 -5.68 -7.41
C GLY A 67 -9.94 -4.66 -6.36
N TYR A 68 -9.80 -4.99 -5.07
CA TYR A 68 -10.05 -4.11 -3.94
C TYR A 68 -9.13 -4.50 -2.77
N GLY A 69 -9.02 -3.61 -1.78
CA GLY A 69 -8.36 -3.99 -0.54
C GLY A 69 -8.52 -3.02 0.61
N GLN A 70 -8.05 -3.46 1.78
CA GLN A 70 -8.01 -2.69 3.01
C GLN A 70 -6.60 -2.12 3.23
N CYS A 71 -6.35 -1.45 4.35
CA CYS A 71 -5.07 -0.80 4.64
C CYS A 71 -3.84 -1.69 4.41
N ASN A 72 -3.84 -2.88 5.01
CA ASN A 72 -2.69 -3.79 4.98
C ASN A 72 -2.47 -4.36 3.57
N THR A 73 -3.53 -4.80 2.90
CA THR A 73 -3.46 -5.42 1.57
C THR A 73 -3.16 -4.40 0.48
N LYS A 74 -3.73 -3.19 0.54
CA LYS A 74 -3.37 -2.07 -0.35
C LYS A 74 -1.91 -1.66 -0.15
N THR A 75 -1.42 -1.63 1.09
CA THR A 75 0.01 -1.35 1.36
C THR A 75 0.92 -2.43 0.77
N THR A 76 0.54 -3.71 0.89
CA THR A 76 1.26 -4.83 0.25
C THR A 76 1.31 -4.66 -1.28
N LEU A 77 0.20 -4.31 -1.92
CA LEU A 77 0.17 -4.05 -3.36
C LEU A 77 1.03 -2.84 -3.75
N LEU A 78 0.90 -1.72 -3.04
CA LEU A 78 1.72 -0.51 -3.22
C LEU A 78 3.21 -0.84 -3.19
N MET A 79 3.65 -1.53 -2.13
CA MET A 79 5.04 -1.91 -1.97
C MET A 79 5.54 -2.84 -3.08
N ALA A 80 4.72 -3.78 -3.53
CA ALA A 80 5.08 -4.69 -4.61
C ALA A 80 5.29 -3.93 -5.93
N LEU A 81 4.41 -2.97 -6.25
CA LEU A 81 4.53 -2.15 -7.47
C LEU A 81 5.71 -1.17 -7.40
N LEU A 82 5.98 -0.59 -6.23
CA LEU A 82 7.16 0.24 -6.01
C LEU A 82 8.45 -0.56 -6.24
N ARG A 83 8.59 -1.75 -5.63
CA ARG A 83 9.77 -2.61 -5.83
C ARG A 83 9.89 -3.11 -7.26
N GLY A 84 8.78 -3.53 -7.86
CA GLY A 84 8.72 -3.99 -9.24
C GLY A 84 9.06 -2.90 -10.25
N SER A 85 8.85 -1.63 -9.89
CA SER A 85 9.31 -0.47 -10.65
C SER A 85 10.68 0.05 -10.21
N GLY A 86 11.43 -0.67 -9.38
CA GLY A 86 12.81 -0.32 -9.01
C GLY A 86 12.96 0.66 -7.83
N VAL A 87 11.86 1.00 -7.14
CA VAL A 87 11.90 1.83 -5.93
C VAL A 87 12.02 0.94 -4.69
N GLY A 88 13.12 1.11 -3.95
CA GLY A 88 13.32 0.40 -2.70
C GLY A 88 12.34 0.87 -1.62
N CYS A 89 11.64 -0.06 -0.98
CA CYS A 89 10.68 0.28 0.09
C CYS A 89 10.73 -0.72 1.25
N ARG A 90 10.30 -0.27 2.43
CA ARG A 90 10.14 -1.10 3.64
C ARG A 90 8.80 -0.82 4.30
N LEU A 91 8.21 -1.86 4.90
CA LEU A 91 6.98 -1.74 5.67
C LEU A 91 7.36 -1.27 7.07
N HIS A 92 6.65 -0.27 7.58
CA HIS A 92 6.59 0.01 9.02
C HIS A 92 5.18 -0.27 9.48
N GLY A 93 5.07 -1.01 10.57
CA GLY A 93 3.82 -1.19 11.29
C GLY A 93 4.00 -0.63 12.70
N ALA A 94 3.15 0.29 13.10
CA ALA A 94 2.97 0.64 14.49
C ALA A 94 1.62 0.10 14.96
N THR A 95 1.60 -0.51 16.14
CA THR A 95 0.34 -0.77 16.84
C THR A 95 -0.12 0.56 17.41
N ILE A 96 -1.15 1.18 16.81
CA ILE A 96 -1.73 2.40 17.36
C ILE A 96 -2.84 2.00 18.33
N ASP A 97 -2.72 2.51 19.55
CA ASP A 97 -3.70 2.30 20.61
C ASP A 97 -5.02 3.02 20.27
N LYS A 98 -6.15 2.39 20.60
CA LYS A 98 -7.52 2.78 20.21
C LYS A 98 -7.91 4.18 20.70
N GLU A 99 -7.14 4.76 21.63
CA GLU A 99 -7.35 6.11 22.18
C GLU A 99 -7.20 7.24 21.15
N LEU A 100 -6.44 7.05 20.06
CA LEU A 100 -6.27 8.07 19.02
C LEU A 100 -7.47 8.22 18.06
N GLN A 101 -8.48 7.33 18.13
CA GLN A 101 -9.65 7.34 17.23
C GLN A 101 -10.92 7.98 17.81
N HIS A 102 -10.86 8.58 19.00
CA HIS A 102 -12.06 9.10 19.69
C HIS A 102 -12.75 10.29 18.98
N GLY A 103 -12.29 10.71 17.79
CA GLY A 103 -12.83 11.86 17.05
C GLY A 103 -13.14 11.66 15.56
N VAL A 104 -12.84 10.51 14.94
CA VAL A 104 -12.90 10.36 13.45
C VAL A 104 -13.89 9.30 12.97
N MET A 105 -14.41 8.44 13.85
CA MET A 105 -15.25 7.29 13.47
C MET A 105 -16.72 7.44 13.90
N VAL A 106 -17.65 7.09 12.99
CA VAL A 106 -19.09 7.02 13.28
C VAL A 106 -19.38 5.97 14.38
N ARG A 107 -20.10 6.42 15.42
CA ARG A 107 -20.29 5.75 16.72
C ARG A 107 -20.64 4.25 16.74
N PRO A 108 -21.38 3.64 15.79
CA PRO A 108 -21.73 2.22 15.90
C PRO A 108 -20.56 1.26 15.64
N LEU A 109 -19.60 1.64 14.78
CA LEU A 109 -18.50 0.75 14.34
C LEU A 109 -17.38 0.65 15.38
N TYR A 110 -17.23 1.66 16.25
CA TYR A 110 -16.24 1.74 17.32
C TYR A 110 -16.34 0.60 18.34
N TRP A 111 -17.55 0.09 18.59
CA TRP A 111 -17.79 -0.99 19.55
C TRP A 111 -17.39 -2.37 19.04
N PHE A 112 -17.32 -2.55 17.70
CA PHE A 112 -16.93 -3.81 17.07
C PHE A 112 -15.47 -3.84 16.59
N ALA A 113 -14.77 -2.70 16.65
CA ALA A 113 -13.36 -2.62 16.26
C ALA A 113 -12.42 -3.19 17.34
N PRO A 114 -11.46 -4.06 16.96
CA PRO A 114 -10.48 -4.66 17.89
C PRO A 114 -9.65 -3.60 18.63
N ALA A 115 -9.15 -3.96 19.82
CA ALA A 115 -8.51 -3.04 20.77
C ALA A 115 -7.19 -2.41 20.29
N SER A 116 -6.58 -2.97 19.25
CA SER A 116 -5.37 -2.46 18.61
C SER A 116 -5.56 -2.47 17.11
N ILE A 117 -5.37 -1.32 16.46
CA ILE A 117 -5.36 -1.25 15.01
C ILE A 117 -3.89 -1.23 14.59
N ILE A 118 -3.50 -2.24 13.80
CA ILE A 118 -2.20 -2.23 13.16
C ILE A 118 -2.26 -1.12 12.11
N HIS A 119 -1.50 -0.05 12.33
CA HIS A 119 -1.31 1.00 11.35
C HIS A 119 -0.01 0.71 10.60
N THR A 120 -0.12 0.26 9.36
CA THR A 120 1.05 0.08 8.49
C THR A 120 1.17 1.22 7.49
N TRP A 121 2.38 1.77 7.35
CA TRP A 121 2.75 2.67 6.25
C TRP A 121 3.99 2.14 5.53
N ALA A 122 4.11 2.49 4.25
CA ALA A 122 5.31 2.16 3.47
C ALA A 122 6.30 3.31 3.59
N GLU A 123 7.57 3.03 3.86
CA GLU A 123 8.65 3.98 3.61
C GLU A 123 9.31 3.67 2.28
N VAL A 124 9.50 4.71 1.46
CA VAL A 124 10.21 4.66 0.18
C VAL A 124 11.55 5.37 0.29
N LEU A 125 12.55 4.83 -0.41
CA LEU A 125 13.84 5.47 -0.53
C LEU A 125 13.80 6.48 -1.68
N VAL A 126 13.97 7.76 -1.38
CA VAL A 126 14.03 8.87 -2.35
C VAL A 126 15.35 9.60 -2.19
N GLY A 127 16.19 9.62 -3.23
CA GLY A 127 17.47 10.34 -3.20
C GLY A 127 18.38 9.96 -2.01
N GLY A 128 18.31 8.72 -1.53
CA GLY A 128 19.08 8.23 -0.38
C GLY A 128 18.46 8.50 1.00
N ARG A 129 17.28 9.11 1.07
CA ARG A 129 16.52 9.33 2.32
C ARG A 129 15.25 8.49 2.34
N LEU A 130 14.83 8.06 3.52
CA LEU A 130 13.56 7.35 3.67
C LEU A 130 12.44 8.36 3.90
N VAL A 131 11.38 8.23 3.13
CA VAL A 131 10.18 9.08 3.17
C VAL A 131 8.97 8.19 3.39
N GLY A 132 8.11 8.55 4.36
CA GLY A 132 6.87 7.82 4.62
C GLY A 132 5.80 8.13 3.58
N LEU A 133 5.18 7.08 3.04
CA LEU A 133 3.94 7.13 2.27
C LEU A 133 2.79 6.71 3.19
N GLU A 134 2.13 7.69 3.77
CA GLU A 134 0.89 7.54 4.52
C GLU A 134 -0.32 7.83 3.61
N GLY A 135 -1.52 7.42 4.03
CA GLY A 135 -2.76 7.87 3.37
C GLY A 135 -3.23 7.08 2.15
N VAL A 136 -2.58 5.96 1.77
CA VAL A 136 -3.00 5.13 0.61
C VAL A 136 -4.43 4.58 0.72
N ILE A 137 -5.04 4.72 1.90
CA ILE A 137 -6.37 4.23 2.26
C ILE A 137 -7.48 5.19 1.80
N LEU A 138 -7.24 6.51 1.85
CA LEU A 138 -8.30 7.50 1.69
C LEU A 138 -8.38 7.94 0.23
N ASP A 139 -9.40 7.46 -0.48
CA ASP A 139 -9.73 7.94 -1.82
C ASP A 139 -10.25 9.39 -1.77
N ALA A 140 -10.23 10.06 -2.92
CA ALA A 140 -10.70 11.44 -3.01
C ALA A 140 -12.19 11.58 -2.62
N ALA A 141 -12.99 10.53 -2.83
CA ALA A 141 -14.42 10.52 -2.52
C ALA A 141 -14.69 10.54 -1.01
N TYR A 142 -13.87 9.85 -0.20
CA TYR A 142 -13.93 9.90 1.25
C TYR A 142 -13.49 11.27 1.80
N LEU A 143 -12.54 11.93 1.14
CA LEU A 143 -12.04 13.25 1.56
C LEU A 143 -12.94 14.41 1.13
N SER A 144 -13.82 14.22 0.14
CA SER A 144 -14.74 15.26 -0.33
C SER A 144 -16.02 15.43 0.49
N GLY A 145 -16.34 14.48 1.40
CA GLY A 145 -17.51 14.54 2.28
C GLY A 145 -18.81 14.09 1.64
#